data_AF-A0A0N8HKQ5-F1
#
_entry.id   AF-A0A0N8HKQ5-F1
#
_cell.length_a   1.000
_cell.length_b   1.000
_cell.length_c   1.000
_cell.angle_alpha   90.00
_cell.angle_beta   90.00
_cell.angle_gamma   90.00
#
_symmetry.space_group_name_H-M   'P 1'
#
loop_
_entity.id
_entity.type
_entity.pdbx_description
1 polymer ?
#
loop_
_entity_poly.entity_id
_entity_poly.type
_entity_poly.pdbx_seq_one_letter_code
_entity_poly.pdbx_strand_id
1 'polypeptide(L)' 'MANEENAICDFGLHQGEPYSKLPASFLNWMVGNNHLKSHYAEQELQRRQLAATGQLNTENSDKSL' A
#
# COMPACT_ATOMS: atom_id res chain seq x y z
N MET A 1 12.90 11.60 4.41
CA MET A 1 12.04 10.78 3.52
C MET A 1 11.28 9.84 4.45
N ALA A 2 9.98 10.11 4.65
CA ALA A 2 9.19 9.36 5.61
C ALA A 2 9.00 7.93 5.09
N ASN A 3 9.22 6.95 5.94
CA ASN A 3 9.12 5.52 5.66
C ASN A 3 7.65 5.13 5.43
N GLU A 4 7.10 5.46 4.24
CA GLU A 4 5.72 5.17 3.83
C GLU A 4 5.43 3.66 3.79
N GLU A 5 6.48 2.82 3.74
CA GLU A 5 6.39 1.36 3.84
C GLU A 5 5.81 0.86 5.17
N ASN A 6 5.74 1.70 6.20
CA ASN A 6 5.23 1.32 7.52
C ASN A 6 4.01 2.15 7.95
N ALA A 7 3.20 2.62 7.00
CA ALA A 7 1.91 3.18 7.33
C ALA A 7 1.06 2.10 8.05
N ILE A 8 0.67 2.40 9.28
CA ILE A 8 -0.19 1.54 10.10
C ILE A 8 -1.62 2.06 10.02
N CYS A 9 -2.55 1.16 9.77
CA CYS A 9 -3.98 1.40 9.90
C CYS A 9 -4.28 1.64 11.38
N ASP A 10 -4.82 2.79 11.73
CA ASP A 10 -5.16 3.15 13.12
C ASP A 10 -6.67 3.18 13.38
N PHE A 11 -7.47 2.62 12.47
CA PHE A 11 -8.93 2.67 12.55
C PHE A 11 -9.59 1.36 12.12
N GLY A 12 -10.81 1.13 12.61
CA GLY A 12 -11.65 0.00 12.21
C GLY A 12 -11.11 -1.36 12.69
N LEU A 13 -11.50 -2.43 11.98
CA LEU A 13 -11.17 -3.81 12.33
C LEU A 13 -9.66 -4.13 12.25
N HIS A 14 -8.93 -3.39 11.42
CA HIS A 14 -7.51 -3.62 11.13
C HIS A 14 -6.59 -2.64 11.86
N GLN A 15 -7.06 -2.04 12.95
CA GLN A 15 -6.26 -1.13 13.76
C GLN A 15 -4.99 -1.85 14.28
N GLY A 16 -3.83 -1.23 14.07
CA GLY A 16 -2.51 -1.78 14.42
C GLY A 16 -1.86 -2.60 13.30
N GLU A 17 -2.56 -2.86 12.20
CA GLU A 17 -2.00 -3.58 11.06
C GLU A 17 -1.43 -2.64 9.99
N PRO A 18 -0.30 -2.98 9.34
CA PRO A 18 0.22 -2.19 8.24
C PRO A 18 -0.70 -2.24 7.02
N TYR A 19 -0.73 -1.16 6.24
CA TYR A 19 -1.59 -1.08 5.05
C TYR A 19 -1.32 -2.19 4.03
N SER A 20 -0.06 -2.65 3.95
CA SER A 20 0.35 -3.78 3.11
C SER A 20 -0.35 -5.11 3.45
N LYS A 21 -0.84 -5.28 4.68
CA LYS A 21 -1.59 -6.47 5.11
C LYS A 21 -3.11 -6.33 4.95
N LEU A 22 -3.61 -5.14 4.65
CA LEU A 22 -5.05 -4.90 4.52
C LEU A 22 -5.63 -5.59 3.27
N PRO A 23 -6.87 -6.09 3.32
CA PRO A 23 -7.56 -6.59 2.13
C PRO A 23 -7.80 -5.48 1.09
N ALA A 24 -7.67 -5.80 -0.21
CA ALA A 24 -7.91 -4.81 -1.27
C ALA A 24 -9.35 -4.25 -1.25
N SER A 25 -10.33 -5.05 -0.83
CA SER A 25 -11.72 -4.63 -0.62
C SER A 25 -11.82 -3.53 0.46
N PHE A 26 -11.08 -3.67 1.56
CA PHE A 26 -11.04 -2.68 2.63
C PHE A 26 -10.37 -1.38 2.17
N LEU A 27 -9.25 -1.50 1.45
CA LEU A 27 -8.57 -0.35 0.85
C LEU A 27 -9.49 0.40 -0.12
N ASN A 28 -10.16 -0.29 -1.05
CA ASN A 28 -11.11 0.31 -1.97
C ASN A 28 -12.27 1.01 -1.25
N TRP A 29 -12.76 0.43 -0.15
CA TRP A 29 -13.77 1.07 0.68
C TRP A 29 -13.25 2.37 1.31
N MET A 30 -12.02 2.39 1.85
CA MET A 30 -11.42 3.61 2.41
C MET A 30 -11.35 4.74 1.40
N VAL A 31 -10.93 4.41 0.17
CA VAL A 31 -10.83 5.36 -0.94
C VAL A 31 -12.22 5.84 -1.36
N GLY A 32 -13.17 4.92 -1.56
CA GLY A 32 -14.53 5.24 -1.94
C GLY A 32 -15.31 6.06 -0.91
N ASN A 33 -14.96 5.95 0.38
CA ASN A 33 -15.56 6.76 1.45
C ASN A 33 -14.80 8.07 1.73
N ASN A 34 -13.77 8.38 0.93
CA ASN A 34 -12.92 9.55 1.10
C ASN A 34 -12.41 9.71 2.54
N HIS A 35 -11.98 8.59 3.15
CA HIS A 35 -11.48 8.59 4.52
C HIS A 35 -10.26 9.51 4.65
N LEU A 36 -10.03 10.11 5.83
CA LEU A 36 -8.90 11.03 6.07
C LEU A 36 -7.52 10.45 5.68
N LYS A 37 -7.42 9.12 5.69
CA LYS A 37 -6.22 8.34 5.39
C LYS A 37 -6.38 7.45 4.14
N SER A 38 -7.30 7.81 3.24
CA SER A 38 -7.50 7.12 1.97
C SER A 38 -6.22 7.10 1.12
N HIS A 39 -5.39 8.14 1.20
CA HIS A 39 -4.13 8.21 0.45
C HIS A 39 -3.20 7.00 0.70
N TYR A 40 -3.08 6.51 1.94
CA TYR A 40 -2.31 5.30 2.24
C TYR A 40 -2.92 4.05 1.60
N ALA A 41 -4.25 4.01 1.49
CA ALA A 41 -4.95 2.93 0.83
C ALA A 41 -4.78 2.98 -0.71
N GLU A 42 -4.82 4.17 -1.30
CA GLU A 42 -4.54 4.38 -2.73
C GLU A 42 -3.11 3.94 -3.08
N GLN A 43 -2.14 4.34 -2.27
CA GLN A 43 -0.73 3.95 -2.47
C GLN A 43 -0.55 2.42 -2.45
N GLU A 44 -1.13 1.72 -1.48
CA GLU A 44 -1.01 0.25 -1.44
C GLU A 44 -1.79 -0.43 -2.59
N LEU A 45 -2.96 0.10 -2.98
CA LEU A 45 -3.69 -0.38 -4.14
C LEU A 45 -2.87 -0.22 -5.43
N GLN A 46 -2.23 0.94 -5.61
CA GLN A 46 -1.37 1.22 -6.75
C GLN A 46 -0.15 0.29 -6.75
N ARG A 47 0.51 0.09 -5.60
CA ARG A 47 1.62 -0.86 -5.46
C ARG A 47 1.22 -2.27 -5.90
N ARG A 48 0.03 -2.73 -5.48
CA ARG A 48 -0.53 -4.02 -5.89
C ARG A 48 -0.85 -4.09 -7.37
N GLN A 49 -1.40 -3.02 -7.94
CA GLN A 49 -1.66 -2.93 -9.39
C GLN A 49 -0.35 -3.03 -10.17
N LEU A 50 0.69 -2.28 -9.80
CA LEU A 50 2.01 -2.33 -10.45
C LEU A 50 2.66 -3.72 -10.34
N ALA A 51 2.52 -4.37 -9.18
CA ALA A 51 2.99 -5.74 -8.99
C ALA A 51 2.22 -6.76 -9.84
N ALA A 52 0.90 -6.57 -10.00
CA ALA A 52 0.05 -7.45 -10.79
C ALA A 52 0.18 -7.22 -12.30
N THR A 53 0.40 -5.98 -12.74
CA THR A 53 0.60 -5.61 -14.16
C THR A 53 2.04 -5.82 -14.63
N GLY A 54 2.95 -6.20 -13.73
CA GLY A 54 4.35 -6.48 -14.07
C GLY A 54 5.16 -5.24 -14.45
N GLN A 55 4.68 -4.04 -14.11
CA GLN A 55 5.43 -2.78 -14.32
C GLN A 55 6.40 -2.46 -13.18
N LEU A 56 6.66 -3.42 -12.29
CA LEU A 56 7.83 -3.37 -11.42
C LEU A 56 9.07 -3.49 -12.31
N ASN A 57 9.60 -2.34 -12.75
CA ASN A 57 10.97 -2.26 -13.24
C ASN A 57 11.85 -2.96 -12.21
N THR A 58 12.39 -4.11 -12.61
CA THR A 58 13.45 -4.82 -11.90
C THR A 58 14.70 -3.94 -11.91
N GLU A 59 14.74 -2.91 -11.06
CA GLU A 59 15.97 -2.24 -10.66
C GLU A 59 16.48 -2.88 -9.37
N ASN A 60 16.77 -4.17 -9.46
CA ASN A 60 17.83 -4.75 -8.67
C ASN A 60 18.63 -5.67 -9.59
N SER A 61 19.36 -5.06 -10.52
CA SER A 61 20.52 -5.70 -11.10
C SER A 61 21.59 -5.71 -10.03
N ASP A 62 21.64 -6.81 -9.30
CA ASP A 62 22.82 -7.35 -8.67
C ASP A 62 24.03 -7.14 -9.59
N LYS A 63 24.93 -6.24 -9.20
CA LYS A 63 26.32 -6.34 -9.63
C LYS A 63 27.23 -5.92 -8.49
N SER A 64 27.58 -6.94 -7.72
CA SER A 64 28.76 -7.03 -6.85
C SER A 64 29.94 -6.23 -7.40
N LEU A 65 30.52 -5.39 -6.54
CA LEU A 65 31.85 -4.79 -6.70
C LEU A 65 32.94 -5.83 -6.43
#